data_AF-A0A8T0NY32-F1
#
_entry.id   AF-A0A8T0NY32-F1
#
_cell.length_a   1.000
_cell.length_b   1.000
_cell.length_c   1.000
_cell.angle_alpha   90.00
_cell.angle_beta   90.00
_cell.angle_gamma   90.00
#
_symmetry.space_group_name_H-M   'P 1'
#
loop_
_entity.id
_entity.type
_entity.pdbx_description
1 polymer ?
#
loop_
_entity_poly.entity_id
_entity_poly.type
_entity_poly.pdbx_seq_one_letter_code
_entity_poly.pdbx_strand_id
1 'polypeptide(L)'
;MALARGFNGVGLALVVPAIYSLVADYSDDATRGSAFGWLVMAQSMGRVAGNSLGVLLAATSFLGVPGWRLAFYALALVSASLASLTWLLGADPRPSRTKATGAATLARLAREAKDVVRVPTFQIIVAQGVAGSVPWSALGFAAMWLELVGFTHWQTSAITTLNSLANALGALFAGYVGDPLARRFPNTGRIALAQVCTASTVPLAAVLLLALPDDPAAGAAYAAAFFILGFVMPWCPATTNYPIFAEIVPEKARTTVYAIDRCLESVFASFAPPLVGILAERVFGYQPAASGTSVDVNRENAAALGKAVFAEVAVPITVCCLTYSALYWTYPADRQRAQIAALQAAEEDQDYDCEASAVANATAANGLNQALLPHGSRVANSAE
;
A
#
# COMPACT_ATOMS: atom_id res chain seq x y z
N MET A 1 17.20 -4.53 -20.31
CA MET A 1 16.36 -4.93 -19.16
C MET A 1 16.14 -3.79 -18.18
N ALA A 2 17.18 -3.03 -17.80
CA ALA A 2 17.05 -1.90 -16.85
C ALA A 2 16.01 -0.83 -17.27
N LEU A 3 16.02 -0.37 -18.53
CA LEU A 3 15.03 0.61 -19.02
C LEU A 3 13.59 0.10 -18.91
N ALA A 4 13.33 -1.16 -19.28
CA ALA A 4 12.00 -1.77 -19.15
C ALA A 4 11.55 -1.90 -17.70
N ARG A 5 12.47 -2.22 -16.77
CA ARG A 5 12.19 -2.21 -15.33
C ARG A 5 11.93 -0.80 -14.80
N GLY A 6 12.63 0.20 -15.31
CA GLY A 6 12.37 1.61 -15.03
C GLY A 6 10.96 2.04 -15.44
N PHE A 7 10.55 1.73 -16.67
CA PHE A 7 9.18 2.01 -17.13
C PHE A 7 8.11 1.26 -16.32
N ASN A 8 8.38 0.00 -15.93
CA ASN A 8 7.48 -0.73 -15.03
C ASN A 8 7.34 -0.03 -13.67
N GLY A 9 8.44 0.51 -13.12
CA GLY A 9 8.43 1.31 -11.90
C GLY A 9 7.58 2.57 -12.05
N VAL A 10 7.70 3.30 -13.17
CA VAL A 10 6.85 4.46 -13.48
C VAL A 10 5.37 4.05 -13.52
N GLY A 11 5.03 2.93 -14.18
CA GLY A 11 3.66 2.43 -14.22
C GLY A 11 3.10 2.11 -12.83
N LEU A 12 3.87 1.43 -11.98
CA LEU A 12 3.46 1.13 -10.60
C LEU A 12 3.28 2.40 -9.76
N ALA A 13 4.15 3.40 -9.93
CA ALA A 13 4.06 4.68 -9.22
C ALA A 13 2.79 5.47 -9.59
N LEU A 14 2.26 5.29 -10.80
CA LEU A 14 0.99 5.90 -11.23
C LEU A 14 -0.21 5.12 -10.70
N VAL A 15 -0.17 3.78 -10.78
CA VAL A 15 -1.33 2.93 -10.52
C VAL A 15 -1.57 2.69 -9.03
N VAL A 16 -0.53 2.42 -8.24
CA VAL A 16 -0.70 2.03 -6.82
C VAL A 16 -1.37 3.12 -5.98
N PRO A 17 -0.92 4.40 -6.01
CA PRO A 17 -1.58 5.47 -5.25
C PRO A 17 -3.00 5.76 -5.74
N ALA A 18 -3.24 5.61 -7.05
CA ALA A 18 -4.58 5.79 -7.63
C ALA A 18 -5.55 4.72 -7.14
N ILE A 19 -5.13 3.45 -7.07
CA ILE A 19 -5.96 2.37 -6.52
C ILE A 19 -6.26 2.63 -5.03
N TYR A 20 -5.27 3.04 -4.23
CA TYR A 20 -5.50 3.34 -2.81
C TYR A 20 -6.47 4.51 -2.60
N SER A 21 -6.35 5.56 -3.42
CA SER A 21 -7.31 6.67 -3.43
C SER A 21 -8.71 6.19 -3.82
N LEU A 22 -8.83 5.40 -4.88
CA LEU A 22 -10.12 4.90 -5.37
C LEU A 22 -10.81 4.04 -4.30
N VAL A 23 -10.08 3.14 -3.66
CA VAL A 23 -10.61 2.31 -2.57
C VAL A 23 -11.05 3.19 -1.40
N ALA A 24 -10.27 4.22 -1.04
CA ALA A 24 -10.67 5.17 0.00
C ALA A 24 -11.97 5.93 -0.37
N ASP A 25 -12.06 6.41 -1.60
CA ASP A 25 -13.17 7.23 -2.10
C ASP A 25 -14.48 6.43 -2.24
N TYR A 26 -14.41 5.16 -2.63
CA TYR A 26 -15.58 4.27 -2.77
C TYR A 26 -15.95 3.50 -1.50
N SER A 27 -15.21 3.69 -0.40
CA SER A 27 -15.45 2.99 0.86
C SER A 27 -16.12 3.89 1.89
N ASP A 28 -17.14 3.36 2.56
CA ASP A 28 -17.76 4.02 3.69
C ASP A 28 -16.76 4.14 4.85
N ASP A 29 -16.86 5.21 5.63
CA ASP A 29 -16.02 5.41 6.83
C ASP A 29 -16.05 4.21 7.79
N ALA A 30 -17.18 3.50 7.84
CA ALA A 30 -17.40 2.36 8.72
C ALA A 30 -16.80 1.04 8.22
N THR A 31 -16.51 0.90 6.92
CA THR A 31 -16.04 -0.35 6.27
C THR A 31 -14.72 -0.18 5.52
N ARG A 32 -14.11 1.01 5.60
CA ARG A 32 -12.86 1.36 4.92
C ARG A 32 -11.70 0.40 5.21
N GLY A 33 -11.55 -0.05 6.45
CA GLY A 33 -10.51 -1.01 6.82
C GLY A 33 -10.70 -2.35 6.11
N SER A 34 -11.94 -2.84 6.02
CA SER A 34 -12.26 -4.08 5.29
C SER A 34 -12.01 -3.95 3.79
N ALA A 35 -12.29 -2.78 3.20
CA ALA A 35 -11.99 -2.50 1.80
C ALA A 35 -10.47 -2.53 1.52
N PHE A 36 -9.66 -1.90 2.38
CA PHE A 36 -8.20 -2.01 2.31
C PHE A 36 -7.69 -3.43 2.61
N GLY A 37 -8.35 -4.18 3.49
CA GLY A 37 -8.05 -5.59 3.76
C GLY A 37 -8.21 -6.46 2.50
N TRP A 38 -9.33 -6.31 1.77
CA TRP A 38 -9.55 -6.97 0.48
C TRP A 38 -8.50 -6.58 -0.57
N LEU A 39 -8.15 -5.29 -0.62
CA LEU A 39 -7.14 -4.79 -1.53
C LEU A 39 -5.76 -5.41 -1.28
N VAL A 40 -5.31 -5.44 -0.03
CA VAL A 40 -4.01 -6.02 0.34
C VAL A 40 -4.00 -7.54 0.18
N MET A 41 -5.14 -8.21 0.43
CA MET A 41 -5.31 -9.63 0.11
C MET A 41 -5.13 -9.89 -1.39
N ALA A 42 -5.79 -9.10 -2.25
CA ALA A 42 -5.66 -9.23 -3.70
C ALA A 42 -4.22 -8.99 -4.17
N GLN A 43 -3.52 -8.00 -3.60
CA GLN A 43 -2.09 -7.76 -3.85
C GLN A 43 -1.23 -8.97 -3.48
N SER A 44 -1.50 -9.56 -2.31
CA SER A 44 -0.77 -10.74 -1.82
C SER A 44 -1.00 -11.98 -2.71
N MET A 45 -2.25 -12.22 -3.12
CA MET A 45 -2.58 -13.29 -4.07
C MET A 45 -1.95 -13.06 -5.44
N GLY A 46 -1.93 -11.83 -5.93
CA GLY A 46 -1.23 -11.46 -7.17
C GLY A 46 0.26 -11.75 -7.09
N ARG A 47 0.90 -11.47 -5.94
CA ARG A 47 2.31 -11.81 -5.70
C ARG A 47 2.55 -13.33 -5.71
N VAL A 48 1.67 -14.11 -5.06
CA VAL A 48 1.75 -15.59 -5.07
C VAL A 48 1.60 -16.12 -6.49
N ALA A 49 0.54 -15.71 -7.21
CA ALA A 49 0.29 -16.16 -8.57
C ALA A 49 1.43 -15.77 -9.52
N GLY A 50 1.94 -14.54 -9.41
CA GLY A 50 3.06 -14.06 -10.21
C GLY A 50 4.37 -14.81 -9.94
N ASN A 51 4.68 -15.08 -8.67
CA ASN A 51 5.88 -15.85 -8.30
C ASN A 51 5.78 -17.30 -8.79
N SER A 52 4.64 -17.95 -8.55
CA SER A 52 4.40 -19.33 -9.00
C SER A 52 4.46 -19.45 -10.53
N LEU A 53 3.82 -18.54 -11.26
CA LEU A 53 3.89 -18.49 -12.72
C LEU A 53 5.33 -18.29 -13.21
N GLY A 54 6.08 -17.41 -12.55
CA GLY A 54 7.49 -17.16 -12.84
C GLY A 54 8.36 -18.41 -12.67
N VAL A 55 8.23 -19.11 -11.54
CA VAL A 55 8.99 -20.34 -11.26
C VAL A 55 8.62 -21.46 -12.23
N LEU A 56 7.33 -21.69 -12.46
CA LEU A 56 6.85 -22.75 -13.37
C LEU A 56 7.33 -22.51 -14.81
N LEU A 57 7.26 -21.27 -15.29
CA LEU A 57 7.68 -20.96 -16.65
C LEU A 57 9.21 -20.90 -16.79
N ALA A 58 9.96 -20.50 -15.75
CA ALA A 58 11.42 -20.38 -15.83
C ALA A 58 12.13 -21.69 -16.22
N ALA A 59 11.61 -22.84 -15.78
CA ALA A 59 12.18 -24.16 -16.08
C ALA A 59 11.76 -24.73 -17.46
N THR A 60 10.87 -24.05 -18.17
CA THR A 60 10.33 -24.54 -19.45
C THR A 60 10.87 -23.77 -20.64
N SER A 61 10.92 -24.43 -21.80
CA SER A 61 11.07 -23.77 -23.08
C SER A 61 9.91 -24.22 -23.97
N PHE A 62 9.26 -23.27 -24.62
CA PHE A 62 8.13 -23.56 -25.50
C PHE A 62 8.43 -22.98 -26.88
N LEU A 63 8.42 -23.83 -27.90
CA LEU A 63 8.68 -23.45 -29.30
C LEU A 63 9.96 -22.63 -29.50
N GLY A 64 11.04 -22.99 -28.78
CA GLY A 64 12.34 -22.29 -28.86
C GLY A 64 12.39 -20.95 -28.12
N VAL A 65 11.30 -20.50 -27.48
CA VAL A 65 11.28 -19.31 -26.64
C VAL A 65 11.59 -19.72 -25.19
N PRO A 66 12.58 -19.08 -24.53
CA PRO A 66 12.84 -19.29 -23.11
C PRO A 66 11.62 -18.91 -22.27
N GLY A 67 11.23 -19.76 -21.31
CA GLY A 67 9.99 -19.59 -20.56
C GLY A 67 9.89 -18.30 -19.76
N TRP A 68 11.01 -17.70 -19.34
CA TRP A 68 11.01 -16.36 -18.72
C TRP A 68 10.46 -15.26 -19.65
N ARG A 69 10.65 -15.38 -20.97
CA ARG A 69 10.05 -14.44 -21.95
C ARG A 69 8.55 -14.66 -22.07
N LEU A 70 8.13 -15.94 -22.08
CA LEU A 70 6.71 -16.31 -22.07
C LEU A 70 6.00 -15.71 -20.86
N ALA A 71 6.63 -15.75 -19.68
CA ALA A 71 6.09 -15.14 -18.46
C ALA A 71 5.85 -13.63 -18.61
N PHE A 72 6.79 -12.90 -19.21
CA PHE A 72 6.61 -11.47 -19.49
C PHE A 72 5.52 -11.19 -20.52
N TYR A 73 5.38 -12.02 -21.56
CA TYR A 73 4.29 -11.86 -22.53
C TYR A 73 2.92 -12.14 -21.91
N ALA A 74 2.81 -13.18 -21.07
CA ALA A 74 1.58 -13.47 -20.34
C ALA A 74 1.20 -12.32 -19.40
N LEU A 75 2.18 -11.78 -18.66
CA LEU A 75 1.97 -10.62 -17.79
C LEU A 75 1.53 -9.38 -18.60
N ALA A 76 2.18 -9.10 -19.72
CA ALA A 76 1.83 -7.98 -20.59
C ALA A 76 0.41 -8.11 -21.14
N LEU A 77 -0.01 -9.32 -21.53
CA LEU A 77 -1.37 -9.59 -22.00
C LEU A 77 -2.40 -9.33 -20.90
N VAL A 78 -2.18 -9.86 -19.69
CA VAL A 78 -3.07 -9.62 -18.54
C VAL A 78 -3.16 -8.14 -18.22
N SER A 79 -2.03 -7.42 -18.18
CA SER A 79 -2.02 -5.97 -17.94
C SER A 79 -2.75 -5.19 -19.03
N ALA A 80 -2.59 -5.55 -20.31
CA ALA A 80 -3.29 -4.91 -21.42
C ALA A 80 -4.80 -5.18 -21.38
N SER A 81 -5.22 -6.40 -21.02
CA SER A 81 -6.62 -6.76 -20.84
C SER A 81 -7.25 -5.96 -19.69
N LEU A 82 -6.56 -5.86 -18.54
CA LEU A 82 -7.02 -5.06 -17.42
C LEU A 82 -7.11 -3.58 -17.78
N ALA A 83 -6.11 -3.02 -18.46
CA ALA A 83 -6.13 -1.63 -18.92
C ALA A 83 -7.31 -1.35 -19.85
N SER A 84 -7.57 -2.25 -20.81
CA SER A 84 -8.71 -2.15 -21.72
C SER A 84 -10.05 -2.23 -20.97
N LEU A 85 -10.16 -3.15 -20.01
CA LEU A 85 -11.36 -3.29 -19.19
C LEU A 85 -11.61 -2.05 -18.33
N THR A 86 -10.57 -1.49 -17.70
CA THR A 86 -10.69 -0.24 -16.93
C THR A 86 -11.03 0.95 -17.81
N TRP A 87 -10.55 0.99 -19.05
CA TRP A 87 -10.88 2.06 -19.99
C TRP A 87 -12.35 2.00 -20.44
N LEU A 88 -12.90 0.80 -20.60
CA LEU A 88 -14.28 0.59 -21.04
C LEU A 88 -15.30 0.68 -19.90
N LEU A 89 -14.95 0.23 -18.69
CA LEU A 89 -15.86 0.12 -17.55
C LEU A 89 -15.63 1.17 -16.45
N GLY A 90 -14.50 1.87 -16.47
CA GLY A 90 -14.15 2.84 -15.45
C GLY A 90 -15.02 4.08 -15.54
N ALA A 91 -15.78 4.36 -14.48
CA ALA A 91 -16.45 5.63 -14.28
C ALA A 91 -15.65 6.46 -13.27
N ASP A 92 -15.17 7.64 -13.65
CA ASP A 92 -14.58 8.59 -12.71
C ASP A 92 -15.74 9.29 -11.96
N PRO A 93 -15.82 9.19 -10.63
CA PRO A 93 -16.87 9.85 -9.85
C PRO A 93 -16.69 11.38 -9.82
N ARG A 94 -15.52 11.90 -10.22
CA ARG A 94 -15.25 13.34 -10.20
C ARG A 94 -15.75 14.00 -11.48
N PRO A 95 -16.38 15.20 -11.38
CA PRO A 95 -16.81 15.93 -12.56
C PRO A 95 -15.62 16.25 -13.48
N SER A 96 -15.84 16.13 -14.79
CA SER A 96 -14.88 16.48 -15.83
C SER A 96 -14.47 17.96 -15.69
N ARG A 97 -13.34 18.23 -15.03
CA ARG A 97 -12.81 19.59 -14.91
C ARG A 97 -12.12 20.03 -16.21
N THR A 98 -12.31 21.30 -16.55
CA THR A 98 -11.63 22.00 -17.64
C THR A 98 -10.13 21.73 -17.60
N LYS A 99 -9.53 21.43 -18.76
CA LYS A 99 -8.09 21.15 -18.89
C LYS A 99 -7.27 22.33 -18.37
N ALA A 100 -6.74 22.21 -17.15
CA ALA A 100 -5.80 23.16 -16.59
C ALA A 100 -4.44 23.05 -17.30
N THR A 101 -3.69 24.15 -17.38
CA THR A 101 -2.33 24.14 -17.94
C THR A 101 -1.41 23.26 -17.07
N GLY A 102 -0.40 22.64 -17.68
CA GLY A 102 0.53 21.76 -16.95
C GLY A 102 1.19 22.44 -15.74
N ALA A 103 1.51 23.73 -15.85
CA ALA A 103 2.06 24.53 -14.75
C ALA A 103 1.06 24.72 -13.59
N ALA A 104 -0.23 24.97 -13.90
CA ALA A 104 -1.26 25.10 -12.88
C ALA A 104 -1.51 23.77 -12.15
N THR A 105 -1.49 22.66 -12.88
CA THR A 105 -1.59 21.31 -12.30
C THR A 105 -0.40 21.02 -11.38
N LEU A 106 0.83 21.31 -11.83
CA LEU A 106 2.04 21.10 -11.02
C LEU A 106 2.02 21.98 -9.76
N ALA A 107 1.65 23.24 -9.88
CA ALA A 107 1.52 24.14 -8.73
C ALA A 107 0.45 23.67 -7.74
N ARG A 108 -0.64 23.07 -8.23
CA ARG A 108 -1.68 22.46 -7.39
C ARG A 108 -1.14 21.24 -6.64
N LEU A 109 -0.52 20.30 -7.35
CA LEU A 109 0.08 19.11 -6.76
C LEU A 109 1.18 19.47 -5.74
N ALA A 110 1.98 20.49 -6.01
CA ALA A 110 3.00 20.97 -5.08
C ALA A 110 2.39 21.56 -3.79
N ARG A 111 1.25 22.26 -3.90
CA ARG A 111 0.51 22.75 -2.72
C ARG A 111 -0.09 21.58 -1.94
N GLU A 112 -0.78 20.66 -2.61
CA GLU A 112 -1.34 19.46 -1.98
C GLU A 112 -0.24 18.66 -1.25
N ALA A 113 0.90 18.42 -1.91
CA ALA A 113 2.04 17.74 -1.30
C ALA A 113 2.58 18.47 -0.06
N LYS A 114 2.69 19.80 -0.13
CA LYS A 114 3.13 20.62 1.00
C LYS A 114 2.17 20.54 2.19
N ASP A 115 0.86 20.56 1.92
CA ASP A 115 -0.17 20.49 2.95
C ASP A 115 -0.17 19.11 3.62
N VAL A 116 -0.06 18.05 2.82
CA VAL A 116 0.06 16.66 3.29
C VAL A 116 1.28 16.46 4.19
N VAL A 117 2.47 16.89 3.73
CA VAL A 117 3.73 16.71 4.47
C VAL A 117 3.74 17.48 5.79
N ARG A 118 2.90 18.52 5.93
CA ARG A 118 2.75 19.29 7.18
C ARG A 118 1.85 18.62 8.21
N VAL A 119 1.08 17.60 7.85
CA VAL A 119 0.20 16.91 8.80
C VAL A 119 1.05 16.06 9.76
N PRO A 120 1.01 16.32 11.09
CA PRO A 120 1.84 15.59 12.06
C PRO A 120 1.59 14.07 12.04
N THR A 121 0.32 13.65 11.94
CA THR A 121 -0.05 12.23 11.82
C THR A 121 0.59 11.59 10.58
N PHE A 122 0.62 12.30 9.44
CA PHE A 122 1.27 11.81 8.23
C PHE A 122 2.77 11.61 8.44
N GLN A 123 3.46 12.58 9.05
CA GLN A 123 4.89 12.47 9.34
C GLN A 123 5.21 11.26 10.22
N ILE A 124 4.39 10.99 11.24
CA ILE A 124 4.58 9.84 12.14
C ILE A 124 4.33 8.52 11.40
N ILE A 125 3.27 8.42 10.59
CA ILE A 125 3.00 7.19 9.81
C ILE A 125 4.11 6.95 8.79
N VAL A 126 4.61 7.99 8.12
CA VAL A 126 5.75 7.83 7.19
C VAL A 126 7.01 7.40 7.93
N ALA A 127 7.33 8.02 9.07
CA ALA A 127 8.50 7.64 9.87
C ALA A 127 8.40 6.18 10.36
N GLN A 128 7.19 5.77 10.77
CA GLN A 128 6.87 4.39 11.10
C GLN A 128 7.04 3.47 9.88
N GLY A 129 6.49 3.87 8.73
CA GLY A 129 6.47 3.13 7.47
C GLY A 129 7.86 2.81 6.94
N VAL A 130 8.76 3.78 7.05
CA VAL A 130 10.20 3.60 6.77
C VAL A 130 10.77 2.46 7.61
N ALA A 131 10.54 2.45 8.93
CA ALA A 131 11.02 1.37 9.80
C ALA A 131 10.26 0.05 9.56
N GLY A 132 8.94 0.10 9.31
CA GLY A 132 8.07 -1.06 9.12
C GLY A 132 8.25 -1.75 7.76
N SER A 133 8.85 -1.08 6.78
CA SER A 133 9.14 -1.65 5.46
C SER A 133 10.39 -2.53 5.43
N VAL A 134 11.37 -2.23 6.29
CA VAL A 134 12.66 -2.95 6.39
C VAL A 134 12.49 -4.46 6.66
N PRO A 135 11.64 -4.91 7.61
CA PRO A 135 11.39 -6.32 7.86
C PRO A 135 10.94 -7.12 6.63
N TRP A 136 10.13 -6.51 5.75
CA TRP A 136 9.66 -7.17 4.53
C TRP A 136 10.79 -7.43 3.55
N SER A 137 11.71 -6.48 3.43
CA SER A 137 12.92 -6.62 2.62
C SER A 137 13.87 -7.67 3.22
N ALA A 138 14.03 -7.69 4.55
CA ALA A 138 14.88 -8.67 5.24
C ALA A 138 14.37 -10.11 5.10
N LEU A 139 13.05 -10.32 5.15
CA LEU A 139 12.44 -11.62 4.86
C LEU A 139 12.62 -12.08 3.40
N GLY A 140 13.11 -11.22 2.51
CA GLY A 140 13.57 -11.64 1.18
C GLY A 140 14.70 -12.67 1.22
N PHE A 141 15.49 -12.71 2.30
CA PHE A 141 16.55 -13.70 2.52
C PHE A 141 16.04 -15.00 3.16
N ALA A 142 14.76 -15.08 3.54
CA ALA A 142 14.20 -16.23 4.24
C ALA A 142 14.36 -17.55 3.47
N ALA A 143 14.22 -17.52 2.14
CA ALA A 143 14.40 -18.71 1.31
C ALA A 143 15.86 -19.23 1.37
N MET A 144 16.82 -18.32 1.21
CA MET A 144 18.25 -18.65 1.32
C MET A 144 18.60 -19.17 2.71
N TRP A 145 18.04 -18.54 3.76
CA TRP A 145 18.23 -18.98 5.14
C TRP A 145 17.69 -20.39 5.38
N LEU A 146 16.46 -20.70 4.92
CA LEU A 146 15.89 -22.04 5.03
C LEU A 146 16.74 -23.09 4.31
N GLU A 147 17.27 -22.78 3.12
CA GLU A 147 18.17 -23.68 2.40
C GLU A 147 19.49 -23.89 3.14
N LEU A 148 20.05 -22.87 3.81
CA LEU A 148 21.23 -23.01 4.66
C LEU A 148 20.98 -23.85 5.92
N VAL A 149 19.78 -23.78 6.50
CA VAL A 149 19.34 -24.67 7.60
C VAL A 149 19.26 -26.13 7.14
N GLY A 150 19.15 -26.38 5.83
CA GLY A 150 19.13 -27.71 5.24
C GLY A 150 17.77 -28.12 4.68
N PHE A 151 16.80 -27.21 4.57
CA PHE A 151 15.56 -27.48 3.86
C PHE A 151 15.81 -27.68 2.37
N THR A 152 15.10 -28.63 1.78
CA THR A 152 15.10 -28.81 0.33
C THR A 152 14.42 -27.62 -0.35
N HIS A 153 14.79 -27.33 -1.59
CA HIS A 153 14.17 -26.27 -2.40
C HIS A 153 12.64 -26.37 -2.43
N TRP A 154 12.09 -27.59 -2.50
CA TRP A 154 10.65 -27.85 -2.43
C TRP A 154 10.04 -27.43 -1.08
N GLN A 155 10.65 -27.83 0.03
CA GLN A 155 10.18 -27.46 1.38
C GLN A 155 10.24 -25.95 1.59
N THR A 156 11.34 -25.31 1.21
CA THR A 156 11.51 -23.86 1.25
C THR A 156 10.40 -23.16 0.48
N SER A 157 10.16 -23.57 -0.77
CA SER A 157 9.09 -23.00 -1.61
C SER A 157 7.70 -23.18 -0.98
N ALA A 158 7.43 -24.34 -0.38
CA ALA A 158 6.16 -24.61 0.30
C ALA A 158 5.96 -23.69 1.52
N ILE A 159 6.98 -23.54 2.37
CA ILE A 159 6.94 -22.67 3.56
C ILE A 159 6.77 -21.20 3.17
N THR A 160 7.52 -20.71 2.19
CA THR A 160 7.42 -19.30 1.74
C THR A 160 6.09 -19.00 1.04
N THR A 161 5.53 -19.97 0.33
CA THR A 161 4.19 -19.84 -0.28
C THR A 161 3.11 -19.81 0.79
N LEU A 162 3.22 -20.68 1.81
CA LEU A 162 2.32 -20.67 2.96
C LEU A 162 2.37 -19.33 3.70
N ASN A 163 3.55 -18.76 3.93
CA ASN A 163 3.71 -17.42 4.51
C ASN A 163 2.98 -16.36 3.67
N SER A 164 3.10 -16.41 2.35
CA SER A 164 2.44 -15.46 1.46
C SER A 164 0.91 -15.59 1.47
N LEU A 165 0.39 -16.82 1.59
CA LEU A 165 -1.04 -17.06 1.77
C LEU A 165 -1.52 -16.56 3.14
N ALA A 166 -0.76 -16.82 4.20
CA ALA A 166 -1.04 -16.33 5.53
C ALA A 166 -1.10 -14.79 5.58
N ASN A 167 -0.21 -14.12 4.83
CA ASN A 167 -0.23 -12.68 4.65
C ASN A 167 -1.53 -12.18 4.02
N ALA A 168 -2.00 -12.84 2.96
CA ALA A 168 -3.28 -12.51 2.34
C ALA A 168 -4.46 -12.62 3.35
N LEU A 169 -4.49 -13.69 4.13
CA LEU A 169 -5.51 -13.91 5.16
C LEU A 169 -5.41 -12.93 6.33
N GLY A 170 -4.19 -12.62 6.75
CA GLY A 170 -3.88 -11.67 7.82
C GLY A 170 -4.33 -10.26 7.48
N ALA A 171 -4.08 -9.82 6.24
CA ALA A 171 -4.53 -8.53 5.75
C ALA A 171 -6.06 -8.40 5.75
N LEU A 172 -6.75 -9.45 5.30
CA LEU A 172 -8.20 -9.51 5.30
C LEU A 172 -8.75 -9.45 6.74
N PHE A 173 -8.20 -10.30 7.63
CA PHE A 173 -8.58 -10.33 9.04
C PHE A 173 -8.40 -8.97 9.71
N ALA A 174 -7.26 -8.31 9.49
CA ALA A 174 -6.95 -7.01 10.07
C ALA A 174 -7.92 -5.91 9.61
N GLY A 175 -8.35 -5.95 8.34
CA GLY A 175 -9.37 -5.04 7.83
C GLY A 175 -10.72 -5.25 8.51
N TYR A 176 -11.19 -6.51 8.58
CA TYR A 176 -12.47 -6.88 9.20
C TYR A 176 -12.52 -6.62 10.71
N VAL A 177 -11.43 -6.85 11.44
CA VAL A 177 -11.35 -6.60 12.89
C VAL A 177 -11.10 -5.12 13.18
N GLY A 178 -10.37 -4.45 12.29
CA GLY A 178 -10.05 -3.03 12.39
C GLY A 178 -11.27 -2.13 12.46
N ASP A 179 -12.25 -2.38 11.60
CA ASP A 179 -13.42 -1.50 11.47
C ASP A 179 -14.37 -1.52 12.68
N PRO A 180 -14.79 -2.68 13.24
CA PRO A 180 -15.53 -2.72 14.50
C PRO A 180 -14.77 -2.08 15.65
N LEU A 181 -13.45 -2.28 15.72
CA LEU A 181 -12.61 -1.72 16.77
C LEU A 181 -12.50 -0.20 16.64
N ALA A 182 -12.36 0.31 15.42
CA ALA A 182 -12.39 1.74 15.11
C ALA A 182 -13.77 2.34 15.43
N ARG A 183 -14.87 1.64 15.18
CA ARG A 183 -16.21 2.11 15.57
C ARG A 183 -16.38 2.20 17.08
N ARG A 184 -15.88 1.20 17.82
CA ARG A 184 -15.95 1.18 19.29
C ARG A 184 -15.03 2.23 19.91
N PHE A 185 -13.84 2.41 19.33
CA PHE A 185 -12.81 3.34 19.79
C PHE A 185 -12.29 4.20 18.62
N PRO A 186 -13.00 5.28 18.25
CA PRO A 186 -12.74 6.06 17.04
C PRO A 186 -11.31 6.56 16.88
N ASN A 187 -10.65 6.92 17.98
CA ASN A 187 -9.35 7.57 17.94
C ASN A 187 -8.19 6.63 18.32
N THR A 188 -8.47 5.48 18.92
CA THR A 188 -7.43 4.61 19.49
C THR A 188 -7.47 3.19 18.95
N GLY A 189 -8.61 2.72 18.43
CA GLY A 189 -8.81 1.34 18.01
C GLY A 189 -7.84 0.90 16.91
N ARG A 190 -7.71 1.69 15.83
CA ARG A 190 -6.78 1.40 14.73
C ARG A 190 -5.32 1.41 15.20
N ILE A 191 -4.95 2.32 16.12
CA ILE A 191 -3.57 2.44 16.62
C ILE A 191 -3.21 1.26 17.53
N ALA A 192 -4.13 0.87 18.43
CA ALA A 192 -3.92 -0.25 19.34
C ALA A 192 -3.70 -1.56 18.58
N LEU A 193 -4.44 -1.79 17.49
CA LEU A 193 -4.28 -2.99 16.67
C LEU A 193 -2.92 -3.02 15.94
N ALA A 194 -2.43 -1.86 15.45
CA ALA A 194 -1.08 -1.76 14.91
C ALA A 194 -0.02 -2.08 15.97
N GLN A 195 -0.16 -1.56 17.19
CA GLN A 195 0.78 -1.86 18.27
C GLN A 195 0.78 -3.33 18.67
N VAL A 196 -0.39 -3.98 18.73
CA VAL A 196 -0.48 -5.43 18.98
C VAL A 196 0.25 -6.21 17.89
N CYS A 197 0.07 -5.83 16.62
CA CYS A 197 0.78 -6.43 15.50
C CYS A 197 2.31 -6.26 15.63
N THR A 198 2.79 -5.03 15.80
CA THR A 198 4.23 -4.77 15.87
C THR A 198 4.86 -5.38 17.12
N ALA A 199 4.20 -5.29 18.27
CA ALA A 199 4.70 -5.85 19.53
C ALA A 199 4.76 -7.38 19.50
N SER A 200 3.81 -8.05 18.84
CA SER A 200 3.83 -9.52 18.69
C SER A 200 4.78 -9.99 17.59
N THR A 201 5.08 -9.17 16.59
CA THR A 201 6.02 -9.52 15.51
C THR A 201 7.43 -9.80 16.03
N VAL A 202 7.94 -9.03 16.99
CA VAL A 202 9.30 -9.21 17.55
C VAL A 202 9.48 -10.58 18.24
N PRO A 203 8.65 -10.99 19.22
CA PRO A 203 8.78 -12.30 19.84
C PRO A 203 8.52 -13.44 18.85
N LEU A 204 7.59 -13.28 17.90
CA LEU A 204 7.35 -14.29 16.86
C LEU A 204 8.58 -14.46 15.95
N ALA A 205 9.23 -13.36 15.56
CA ALA A 205 10.47 -13.39 14.79
C ALA A 205 11.61 -14.01 15.60
N ALA A 206 11.70 -13.74 16.91
CA ALA A 206 12.70 -14.36 17.78
C ALA A 206 12.50 -15.88 17.87
N VAL A 207 11.26 -16.34 18.03
CA VAL A 207 10.93 -17.77 18.05
C VAL A 207 11.33 -18.42 16.72
N LEU A 208 10.97 -17.80 15.60
CA LEU A 208 11.27 -18.32 14.26
C LEU A 208 12.77 -18.40 13.98
N LEU A 209 13.52 -17.32 14.23
CA LEU A 209 14.90 -17.15 13.76
C LEU A 209 15.96 -17.57 14.78
N LEU A 210 15.63 -17.63 16.08
CA LEU A 210 16.60 -17.91 17.15
C LEU A 210 16.27 -19.13 18.00
N ALA A 211 14.99 -19.50 18.15
CA ALA A 211 14.58 -20.54 19.09
C ALA A 211 14.31 -21.90 18.45
N LEU A 212 13.94 -21.94 17.16
CA LEU A 212 13.71 -23.20 16.45
C LEU A 212 15.02 -23.96 16.24
N PRO A 213 15.02 -25.30 16.38
CA PRO A 213 16.21 -26.11 16.14
C PRO A 213 16.63 -26.06 14.66
N ASP A 214 17.93 -26.10 14.42
CA ASP A 214 18.56 -26.19 13.09
C ASP A 214 18.45 -27.62 12.51
N ASP A 215 17.23 -28.17 12.48
CA ASP A 215 16.93 -29.50 11.96
C ASP A 215 15.73 -29.45 10.99
N PRO A 216 15.89 -29.88 9.73
CA PRO A 216 14.79 -30.04 8.76
C PRO A 216 13.62 -30.90 9.25
N ALA A 217 13.83 -31.79 10.23
CA ALA A 217 12.77 -32.56 10.87
C ALA A 217 11.71 -31.67 11.55
N ALA A 218 12.08 -30.44 11.93
CA ALA A 218 11.18 -29.45 12.52
C ALA A 218 10.37 -28.67 11.47
N GLY A 219 10.31 -29.11 10.20
CA GLY A 219 9.64 -28.38 9.12
C GLY A 219 8.19 -27.94 9.39
N ALA A 220 7.42 -28.72 10.16
CA ALA A 220 6.07 -28.31 10.57
C ALA A 220 6.08 -27.10 11.52
N ALA A 221 7.05 -27.01 12.42
CA ALA A 221 7.21 -25.88 13.33
C ALA A 221 7.65 -24.61 12.58
N TYR A 222 8.56 -24.74 11.61
CA TYR A 222 8.91 -23.64 10.70
C TYR A 222 7.69 -23.17 9.90
N ALA A 223 6.94 -24.09 9.28
CA ALA A 223 5.72 -23.76 8.54
C ALA A 223 4.68 -23.02 9.41
N ALA A 224 4.47 -23.48 10.65
CA ALA A 224 3.57 -22.83 11.60
C ALA A 224 4.06 -21.44 12.01
N ALA A 225 5.35 -21.29 12.32
CA ALA A 225 5.93 -20.00 12.69
C ALA A 225 5.88 -18.99 11.52
N PHE A 226 6.20 -19.42 10.29
CA PHE A 226 6.03 -18.59 9.09
C PHE A 226 4.58 -18.25 8.80
N PHE A 227 3.65 -19.17 9.06
CA PHE A 227 2.22 -18.88 8.92
C PHE A 227 1.77 -17.81 9.91
N ILE A 228 2.09 -17.96 11.20
CA ILE A 228 1.69 -17.01 12.25
C ILE A 228 2.35 -15.64 12.00
N LEU A 229 3.64 -15.61 11.69
CA LEU A 229 4.35 -14.37 11.38
C LEU A 229 3.75 -13.70 10.13
N GLY A 230 3.51 -14.46 9.06
CA GLY A 230 2.89 -13.98 7.84
C GLY A 230 1.48 -13.44 8.07
N PHE A 231 0.71 -14.06 8.97
CA PHE A 231 -0.63 -13.64 9.33
C PHE A 231 -0.64 -12.31 10.10
N VAL A 232 0.32 -12.08 11.01
CA VAL A 232 0.35 -10.88 11.86
C VAL A 232 0.91 -9.67 11.14
N MET A 233 2.02 -9.82 10.42
CA MET A 233 2.75 -8.68 9.82
C MET A 233 1.93 -7.70 8.96
N PRO A 234 0.93 -8.11 8.14
CA PRO A 234 0.23 -7.18 7.27
C PRO A 234 -0.86 -6.34 7.95
N TRP A 235 -1.04 -6.45 9.26
CA TRP A 235 -2.16 -5.77 9.93
C TRP A 235 -2.02 -4.25 9.87
N CYS A 236 -0.81 -3.73 10.12
CA CYS A 236 -0.51 -2.30 10.16
C CYS A 236 -0.97 -1.52 8.90
N PRO A 237 -0.56 -1.90 7.68
CA PRO A 237 -0.98 -1.19 6.48
C PRO A 237 -2.50 -1.26 6.26
N ALA A 238 -3.09 -2.44 6.38
CA ALA A 238 -4.51 -2.67 6.05
C ALA A 238 -5.47 -1.98 7.05
N THR A 239 -5.13 -1.98 8.34
CA THR A 239 -6.05 -1.55 9.40
C THR A 239 -5.83 -0.11 9.88
N THR A 240 -4.59 0.37 9.80
CA THR A 240 -4.16 1.62 10.44
C THR A 240 -3.71 2.64 9.41
N ASN A 241 -2.64 2.36 8.65
CA ASN A 241 -1.99 3.39 7.84
C ASN A 241 -2.91 3.90 6.73
N TYR A 242 -3.41 3.00 5.85
CA TYR A 242 -4.22 3.45 4.73
C TYR A 242 -5.58 4.04 5.12
N PRO A 243 -6.31 3.45 6.09
CA PRO A 243 -7.55 4.06 6.57
C PRO A 243 -7.33 5.41 7.23
N ILE A 244 -6.29 5.56 8.09
CA ILE A 244 -6.01 6.85 8.74
C ILE A 244 -5.70 7.93 7.70
N PHE A 245 -4.91 7.62 6.67
CA PHE A 245 -4.64 8.54 5.57
C PHE A 245 -5.90 9.08 4.89
N ALA A 246 -6.92 8.25 4.70
CA ALA A 246 -8.19 8.68 4.15
C ALA A 246 -9.02 9.56 5.12
N GLU A 247 -8.80 9.41 6.43
CA GLU A 247 -9.49 10.15 7.49
C GLU A 247 -8.83 11.50 7.82
N ILE A 248 -7.53 11.67 7.57
CA ILE A 248 -6.78 12.89 7.91
C ILE A 248 -6.55 13.86 6.73
N VAL A 249 -6.87 13.44 5.50
CA VAL A 249 -6.62 14.24 4.29
C VAL A 249 -7.88 14.31 3.43
N PRO A 250 -8.22 15.49 2.87
CA PRO A 250 -9.39 15.65 2.02
C PRO A 250 -9.28 14.82 0.74
N GLU A 251 -10.42 14.44 0.18
CA GLU A 251 -10.52 13.51 -0.95
C GLU A 251 -9.65 13.92 -2.15
N LYS A 252 -9.62 15.24 -2.43
CA LYS A 252 -8.80 15.84 -3.49
C LYS A 252 -7.30 15.54 -3.39
N ALA A 253 -6.78 15.29 -2.19
CA ALA A 253 -5.36 15.08 -1.92
C ALA A 253 -5.02 13.64 -1.49
N ARG A 254 -6.00 12.71 -1.44
CA ARG A 254 -5.78 11.31 -1.04
C ARG A 254 -4.75 10.61 -1.91
N THR A 255 -4.85 10.75 -3.23
CA THR A 255 -3.86 10.18 -4.18
C THR A 255 -2.44 10.69 -3.90
N THR A 256 -2.30 11.98 -3.62
CA THR A 256 -1.01 12.62 -3.29
C THR A 256 -0.44 12.08 -1.97
N VAL A 257 -1.29 11.88 -0.95
CA VAL A 257 -0.89 11.27 0.33
C VAL A 257 -0.30 9.88 0.14
N TYR A 258 -1.00 9.00 -0.58
CA TYR A 258 -0.56 7.63 -0.80
C TYR A 258 0.70 7.58 -1.66
N ALA A 259 0.84 8.50 -2.62
CA ALA A 259 2.02 8.58 -3.48
C ALA A 259 3.27 8.99 -2.71
N ILE A 260 3.18 10.02 -1.86
CA ILE A 260 4.33 10.49 -1.07
C ILE A 260 4.73 9.44 -0.03
N ASP A 261 3.76 8.83 0.66
CA ASP A 261 3.99 7.73 1.60
C ASP A 261 4.76 6.58 0.93
N ARG A 262 4.21 6.03 -0.15
CA ARG A 262 4.84 4.93 -0.90
C ARG A 262 6.22 5.28 -1.44
N CYS A 263 6.41 6.51 -1.91
CA CYS A 263 7.71 6.98 -2.39
C CYS A 263 8.75 6.94 -1.26
N LEU A 264 8.43 7.52 -0.10
CA LEU A 264 9.34 7.57 1.03
C LEU A 264 9.61 6.17 1.58
N GLU A 265 8.57 5.38 1.88
CA GLU A 265 8.73 4.00 2.36
C GLU A 265 9.60 3.17 1.41
N SER A 266 9.33 3.21 0.10
CA SER A 266 10.06 2.38 -0.88
C SER A 266 11.52 2.79 -1.04
N VAL A 267 11.84 4.09 -0.99
CA VAL A 267 13.22 4.58 -1.07
C VAL A 267 14.02 4.05 0.12
N PHE A 268 13.49 4.14 1.34
CA PHE A 268 14.19 3.65 2.52
C PHE A 268 14.24 2.11 2.59
N ALA A 269 13.16 1.43 2.20
CA ALA A 269 13.11 -0.03 2.13
C ALA A 269 14.18 -0.63 1.20
N SER A 270 14.62 0.14 0.19
CA SER A 270 15.64 -0.31 -0.78
C SER A 270 17.03 -0.47 -0.16
N PHE A 271 17.31 0.18 0.97
CA PHE A 271 18.59 0.06 1.69
C PHE A 271 18.66 -1.16 2.63
N ALA A 272 17.51 -1.81 2.92
CA ALA A 272 17.46 -2.95 3.81
C ALA A 272 18.25 -4.17 3.28
N PRO A 273 18.10 -4.64 2.03
CA PRO A 273 18.83 -5.84 1.60
C PRO A 273 20.37 -5.73 1.68
N PRO A 274 21.00 -4.60 1.29
CA PRO A 274 22.42 -4.38 1.54
C PRO A 274 22.79 -4.39 3.03
N LEU A 275 21.93 -3.84 3.90
CA LEU A 275 22.16 -3.81 5.34
C LEU A 275 22.17 -5.23 5.93
N VAL A 276 21.22 -6.09 5.54
CA VAL A 276 21.20 -7.51 5.95
C VAL A 276 22.52 -8.18 5.57
N GLY A 277 22.97 -7.98 4.32
CA GLY A 277 24.21 -8.56 3.82
C GLY A 277 25.43 -8.11 4.62
N ILE A 278 25.54 -6.81 4.90
CA ILE A 278 26.65 -6.25 5.70
C ILE A 278 26.60 -6.79 7.14
N LEU A 279 25.42 -6.83 7.77
CA LEU A 279 25.27 -7.38 9.11
C LEU A 279 25.67 -8.87 9.15
N ALA A 280 25.20 -9.65 8.18
CA ALA A 280 25.53 -11.06 8.07
C ALA A 280 27.05 -11.25 7.94
N GLU A 281 27.72 -10.61 6.98
CA GLU A 281 29.15 -10.80 6.70
C GLU A 281 30.07 -10.19 7.76
N ARG A 282 29.81 -8.94 8.19
CA ARG A 282 30.75 -8.15 8.99
C ARG A 282 30.53 -8.24 10.49
N VAL A 283 29.29 -8.50 10.92
CA VAL A 283 28.93 -8.53 12.35
C VAL A 283 28.75 -9.97 12.83
N PHE A 284 28.02 -10.78 12.07
CA PHE A 284 27.68 -12.14 12.49
C PHE A 284 28.60 -13.23 11.88
N GLY A 285 29.51 -12.86 10.98
CA GLY A 285 30.56 -13.73 10.49
C GLY A 285 30.16 -14.68 9.36
N TYR A 286 29.14 -14.33 8.57
CA TYR A 286 28.76 -15.07 7.37
C TYR A 286 29.94 -15.17 6.40
N GLN A 287 30.29 -16.39 6.00
CA GLN A 287 31.36 -16.65 5.04
C GLN A 287 30.75 -16.99 3.67
N PRO A 288 30.90 -16.12 2.66
CA PRO A 288 30.45 -16.40 1.30
C PRO A 288 31.09 -17.69 0.81
N ALA A 289 30.28 -18.63 0.31
CA ALA A 289 30.76 -19.96 -0.05
C ALA A 289 31.88 -19.87 -1.11
N ALA A 290 33.11 -20.23 -0.72
CA ALA A 290 34.09 -20.74 -1.66
C ALA A 290 33.71 -22.20 -1.95
N SER A 291 33.72 -22.58 -3.23
CA SER A 291 33.29 -23.89 -3.72
C SER A 291 33.77 -25.06 -2.84
N GLY A 292 32.81 -25.78 -2.22
CA GLY A 292 33.07 -26.94 -1.36
C GLY A 292 32.75 -26.76 0.13
N THR A 293 31.82 -25.88 0.52
CA THR A 293 31.46 -25.63 1.93
C THR A 293 30.92 -26.88 2.64
N SER A 294 31.47 -27.16 3.82
CA SER A 294 31.02 -28.26 4.68
C SER A 294 29.65 -27.97 5.31
N VAL A 295 28.97 -29.02 5.77
CA VAL A 295 27.67 -28.91 6.47
C VAL A 295 27.76 -27.99 7.69
N ASP A 296 28.90 -28.01 8.39
CA ASP A 296 29.12 -27.17 9.57
C ASP A 296 29.20 -25.68 9.20
N VAL A 297 29.86 -25.32 8.10
CA VAL A 297 29.91 -23.92 7.61
C VAL A 297 28.52 -23.44 7.18
N ASN A 298 27.71 -24.31 6.57
CA ASN A 298 26.33 -23.94 6.21
C ASN A 298 25.47 -23.69 7.45
N ARG A 299 25.65 -24.47 8.53
CA ARG A 299 24.95 -24.26 9.81
C ARG A 299 25.39 -22.96 10.49
N GLU A 300 26.69 -22.67 10.51
CA GLU A 300 27.20 -21.39 11.03
C GLU A 300 26.68 -20.20 10.21
N ASN A 301 26.66 -20.32 8.88
CA ASN A 301 26.10 -19.32 7.98
C ASN A 301 24.60 -19.14 8.15
N ALA A 302 23.83 -20.21 8.38
CA ALA A 302 22.41 -20.14 8.72
C ALA A 302 22.18 -19.37 10.02
N ALA A 303 22.97 -19.64 11.06
CA ALA A 303 22.88 -18.94 12.33
C ALA A 303 23.27 -17.45 12.21
N ALA A 304 24.33 -17.15 11.45
CA ALA A 304 24.77 -15.77 11.20
C ALA A 304 23.71 -14.97 10.44
N LEU A 305 23.16 -15.55 9.37
CA LEU A 305 22.11 -14.93 8.58
C LEU A 305 20.81 -14.79 9.38
N GLY A 306 20.42 -15.80 10.15
CA GLY A 306 19.23 -15.76 11.02
C GLY A 306 19.32 -14.63 12.05
N LYS A 307 20.48 -14.44 12.68
CA LYS A 307 20.74 -13.32 13.60
C LYS A 307 20.70 -11.96 12.90
N ALA A 308 21.26 -11.87 11.68
CA ALA A 308 21.22 -10.64 10.88
C ALA A 308 19.78 -10.25 10.52
N VAL A 309 19.01 -11.18 9.97
CA VAL A 309 17.60 -10.99 9.63
C VAL A 309 16.79 -10.66 10.89
N PHE A 310 17.05 -11.33 12.02
CA PHE A 310 16.36 -11.04 13.27
C PHE A 310 16.65 -9.63 13.77
N ALA A 311 17.91 -9.19 13.79
CA ALA A 311 18.27 -7.84 14.22
C ALA A 311 17.59 -6.78 13.34
N GLU A 312 17.53 -7.03 12.04
CA GLU A 312 16.89 -6.15 11.06
C GLU A 312 15.36 -6.20 11.07
N VAL A 313 14.75 -7.23 11.65
CA VAL A 313 13.32 -7.25 11.95
C VAL A 313 13.02 -6.59 13.29
N ALA A 314 13.74 -6.99 14.35
CA ALA A 314 13.46 -6.59 15.72
C ALA A 314 13.65 -5.09 15.95
N VAL A 315 14.78 -4.53 15.53
CA VAL A 315 15.09 -3.10 15.79
C VAL A 315 14.08 -2.19 15.08
N PRO A 316 13.82 -2.31 13.76
CA PRO A 316 12.87 -1.44 13.08
C PRO A 316 11.43 -1.66 13.53
N ILE A 317 10.99 -2.90 13.83
CA ILE A 317 9.64 -3.14 14.35
C ILE A 317 9.47 -2.55 15.76
N THR A 318 10.48 -2.60 16.62
CA THR A 318 10.40 -1.95 17.93
C THR A 318 10.29 -0.44 17.78
N VAL A 319 11.10 0.18 16.91
CA VAL A 319 10.99 1.61 16.60
C VAL A 319 9.60 1.94 16.05
N CYS A 320 9.11 1.15 15.09
CA CYS A 320 7.77 1.23 14.52
C CYS A 320 6.67 1.20 15.60
N CYS A 321 6.74 0.26 16.53
CA CYS A 321 5.81 0.14 17.67
C CYS A 321 5.82 1.38 18.57
N LEU A 322 7.01 1.92 18.85
CA LEU A 322 7.16 3.14 19.67
C LEU A 322 6.65 4.38 18.94
N THR A 323 6.90 4.49 17.63
CA THR A 323 6.39 5.60 16.81
C THR A 323 4.86 5.61 16.73
N TYR A 324 4.21 4.43 16.70
CA TYR A 324 2.75 4.35 16.77
C TYR A 324 2.17 4.96 18.05
N SER A 325 2.90 4.97 19.17
CA SER A 325 2.44 5.63 20.40
C SER A 325 2.23 7.13 20.20
N ALA A 326 3.02 7.77 19.31
CA ALA A 326 2.88 9.19 19.02
C ALA A 326 1.58 9.54 18.27
N LEU A 327 0.95 8.55 17.62
CA LEU A 327 -0.33 8.75 16.95
C LEU A 327 -1.46 9.03 17.93
N TYR A 328 -1.40 8.54 19.17
CA TYR A 328 -2.45 8.81 20.15
C TYR A 328 -2.65 10.30 20.44
N TRP A 329 -1.61 11.12 20.25
CA TRP A 329 -1.69 12.57 20.47
C TRP A 329 -2.05 13.35 19.21
N THR A 330 -1.55 12.94 18.06
CA THR A 330 -1.66 13.71 16.80
C THR A 330 -2.90 13.35 16.00
N TYR A 331 -3.25 12.06 15.94
CA TYR A 331 -4.35 11.56 15.14
C TYR A 331 -5.72 12.16 15.49
N PRO A 332 -6.13 12.28 16.77
CA PRO A 332 -7.43 12.84 17.10
C PRO A 332 -7.59 14.29 16.59
N ALA A 333 -6.53 15.09 16.72
CA ALA A 333 -6.53 16.50 16.31
C ALA A 333 -6.52 16.65 14.78
N ASP A 334 -5.74 15.84 14.07
CA ASP A 334 -5.70 15.85 12.60
C ASP A 334 -7.02 15.38 11.98
N ARG A 335 -7.61 14.33 12.55
CA ARG A 335 -8.91 13.83 12.13
C ARG A 335 -10.01 14.86 12.32
N GLN A 336 -10.07 15.52 13.48
CA GLN A 336 -11.07 16.56 13.72
C GLN A 336 -10.90 17.75 12.76
N ARG A 337 -9.66 18.15 12.47
CA ARG A 337 -9.39 19.20 11.47
C ARG A 337 -9.87 18.82 10.07
N ALA A 338 -9.64 17.57 9.66
CA ALA A 338 -10.11 17.06 8.38
C ALA A 338 -11.64 17.02 8.30
N GLN A 339 -12.31 16.60 9.38
CA GLN A 339 -13.78 16.59 9.46
C GLN A 339 -14.38 17.99 9.37
N ILE A 340 -13.82 18.97 10.08
CA ILE A 340 -14.28 20.37 10.01
C ILE A 340 -14.09 20.91 8.58
N ALA A 341 -12.94 20.67 7.96
CA ALA A 341 -12.68 21.12 6.60
C ALA A 341 -13.62 20.46 5.57
N ALA A 342 -14.02 19.20 5.79
CA ALA A 342 -14.99 18.51 4.94
C ALA A 342 -16.40 19.08 5.09
N LEU A 343 -16.83 19.41 6.32
CA LEU A 343 -18.12 20.06 6.56
C LEU A 343 -18.19 21.44 5.91
N GLN A 344 -17.13 22.25 6.06
CA GLN A 344 -17.04 23.56 5.42
C GLN A 344 -17.11 23.47 3.89
N ALA A 345 -16.40 22.51 3.28
CA ALA A 345 -16.47 22.30 1.84
C ALA A 345 -17.87 21.87 1.38
N ALA A 346 -18.57 21.04 2.16
CA ALA A 346 -19.93 20.63 1.85
C ALA A 346 -20.95 21.78 1.99
N GLU A 347 -20.76 22.67 2.97
CA GLU A 347 -21.55 23.90 3.12
C GLU A 347 -21.31 24.86 1.93
N GLU A 348 -20.06 25.07 1.54
CA GLU A 348 -19.71 25.88 0.37
C GLU A 348 -20.35 25.34 -0.92
N ASP A 349 -20.26 24.03 -1.18
CA ASP A 349 -20.87 23.40 -2.36
C ASP A 349 -22.40 23.53 -2.36
N GLN A 350 -23.05 23.41 -1.20
CA GLN A 350 -24.50 23.63 -1.06
C GLN A 350 -24.92 25.07 -1.36
N ASP A 351 -24.15 26.05 -0.89
CA ASP A 351 -24.41 27.47 -1.17
C ASP A 351 -24.26 27.75 -2.67
N TYR A 352 -23.24 27.20 -3.34
CA TYR A 352 -23.06 27.32 -4.79
C TYR A 352 -24.23 26.72 -5.58
N ASP A 353 -24.70 25.51 -5.21
CA ASP A 353 -25.83 24.88 -5.89
C ASP A 353 -27.14 25.66 -5.68
N CYS A 354 -27.32 26.24 -4.48
CA CYS A 354 -28.45 27.11 -4.17
C CYS A 354 -28.41 28.40 -5.00
N GLU A 355 -27.25 29.06 -5.09
CA GLU A 355 -27.05 30.25 -5.92
C GLU A 355 -27.26 29.95 -7.41
N ALA A 356 -26.69 28.84 -7.92
CA ALA A 356 -26.86 28.42 -9.31
C ALA A 356 -28.33 28.14 -9.66
N SER A 357 -29.06 27.47 -8.75
CA SER A 357 -30.50 27.22 -8.88
C SER A 357 -31.31 28.52 -8.84
N ALA A 358 -30.96 29.46 -7.95
CA ALA A 358 -31.59 30.77 -7.89
C ALA A 358 -31.39 31.58 -9.17
N VAL A 359 -30.18 31.58 -9.73
CA VAL A 359 -29.86 32.25 -11.00
C VAL A 359 -30.59 31.59 -12.18
N ALA A 360 -30.67 30.27 -12.23
CA ALA A 360 -31.42 29.53 -13.25
C ALA A 360 -32.93 29.86 -13.19
N ASN A 361 -33.50 29.92 -11.99
CA ASN A 361 -34.91 30.28 -11.80
C ASN A 361 -35.18 31.75 -12.16
N ALA A 362 -34.27 32.67 -11.81
CA ALA A 362 -34.39 34.08 -12.17
C ALA A 362 -34.28 34.31 -13.69
N THR A 363 -33.38 33.58 -14.37
CA THR A 363 -33.26 33.64 -15.84
C THR A 363 -34.48 33.03 -16.54
N ALA A 364 -35.03 31.92 -16.01
CA ALA A 364 -36.27 31.33 -16.52
C ALA A 364 -37.48 32.29 -16.34
N ALA A 365 -37.60 32.94 -15.19
CA ALA A 365 -38.64 33.93 -14.91
C ALA A 365 -38.53 35.17 -15.83
N ASN A 366 -37.31 35.67 -16.07
CA ASN A 366 -37.07 36.75 -17.01
C ASN A 366 -37.38 36.36 -18.46
N GLY A 367 -37.06 35.13 -18.88
CA GLY A 367 -37.42 34.60 -20.19
C GLY A 367 -38.94 34.47 -20.39
N LEU A 368 -39.67 34.03 -19.35
CA LEU A 368 -41.14 34.00 -19.34
C LEU A 368 -41.75 35.40 -19.40
N ASN A 369 -41.21 36.37 -18.65
CA ASN A 369 -41.67 37.75 -18.71
C ASN A 369 -41.40 38.39 -20.08
N GLN A 370 -40.29 38.08 -20.74
CA GLN A 370 -40.03 38.53 -22.12
C GLN A 370 -40.99 37.90 -23.14
N ALA A 371 -41.39 36.64 -22.94
CA ALA A 371 -42.35 35.95 -23.81
C ALA A 371 -43.81 36.40 -23.61
N LEU A 372 -44.14 36.96 -22.45
CA LEU A 372 -45.48 37.46 -22.11
C LEU A 372 -45.70 38.94 -22.43
N LEU A 373 -44.69 39.67 -22.89
CA LEU A 373 -44.87 41.02 -23.44
C LEU A 373 -45.62 40.92 -24.78
N PRO A 374 -46.82 41.52 -24.92
CA PRO A 374 -47.55 41.48 -26.17
C PRO A 374 -46.72 42.19 -27.25
N HIS A 375 -46.67 41.60 -28.45
CA HIS A 375 -46.13 42.23 -29.67
C HIS A 375 -46.91 43.52 -30.00
N GLY A 376 -46.61 44.61 -29.29
CA GLY A 376 -47.13 45.94 -29.51
C GLY A 376 -46.06 46.82 -30.12
N SER A 377 -46.36 47.41 -31.28
CA SER A 377 -45.58 48.40 -32.03
C SER A 377 -44.27 47.95 -32.71
N ARG A 378 -44.42 47.26 -33.86
CA ARG A 378 -43.53 47.55 -34.99
C ARG A 378 -43.87 48.95 -35.50
N VAL A 379 -43.13 49.96 -35.05
CA VAL A 379 -43.09 51.25 -35.75
C VAL A 379 -42.31 51.03 -37.04
N ALA A 380 -43.01 51.13 -38.16
CA ALA A 380 -42.42 51.21 -39.48
C ALA A 380 -41.63 52.53 -39.58
N ASN A 381 -40.33 52.45 -39.87
CA ASN A 381 -39.62 53.54 -40.52
C ASN A 381 -39.19 53.03 -41.90
N SER A 382 -39.99 53.41 -42.89
CA SER A 382 -39.66 53.40 -44.30
C SER A 382 -38.62 54.49 -44.61
N ALA A 383 -37.66 54.12 -45.45
CA ALA A 383 -36.78 54.92 -46.31
C ALA A 383 -36.92 56.45 -46.28
N GLU A 384 -35.78 57.13 -46.05
CA GLU A 384 -35.04 57.91 -47.06
C GLU A 384 -33.57 58.05 -46.65
#